data_AF-A0A842YMS3-F1
#
_entry.id   AF-A0A842YMS3-F1
#
_cell.length_a   1.000
_cell.length_b   1.000
_cell.length_c   1.000
_cell.angle_alpha   90.00
_cell.angle_beta   90.00
_cell.angle_gamma   90.00
#
_symmetry.space_group_name_H-M   'P 1'
#
loop_
_entity.id
_entity.type
_entity.pdbx_description
1 polymer ?
#
loop_
_entity_poly.entity_id
_entity_poly.type
_entity_poly.pdbx_seq_one_letter_code
_entity_poly.pdbx_strand_id
1 'polypeptide(L)'
;MYELLSYPLEDRSPVHPSLEDVSITMSTTVGNDGYETHTIRTSNHAGTHIDAPAHFIEGGRRISEYSINDLIFNEVSIVEVDAGPCVPIGKDDVELVECELLIIKTGFGSLRGEEVYLRDNPWITPELIDHIRRNFKGIRAIGIDCISISTSSRPSEGRMAHLNAFMEKPYYGDPLLLIEDMKLDRIREVTGRVFAVPWMLGSVDSAPCTVIAELR
;
A
#
# COMPACT_ATOMS: atom_id res chain seq x y z
N MET A 1 6.67 21.49 -5.45
CA MET A 1 7.69 20.57 -4.88
C MET A 1 7.10 19.16 -4.92
N TYR A 2 7.93 18.12 -4.96
CA TYR A 2 7.43 16.73 -4.94
C TYR A 2 8.17 15.94 -3.87
N GLU A 3 7.45 15.04 -3.20
CA GLU A 3 7.99 14.12 -2.21
C GLU A 3 7.69 12.68 -2.61
N LEU A 4 8.70 11.82 -2.53
CA LEU A 4 8.57 10.39 -2.82
C LEU A 4 8.08 9.67 -1.56
N LEU A 5 6.92 9.01 -1.66
CA LEU A 5 6.27 8.27 -0.57
C LEU A 5 6.42 6.74 -0.71
N SER A 6 7.42 6.30 -1.48
CA SER A 6 7.75 4.89 -1.69
C SER A 6 9.21 4.61 -1.37
N TYR A 7 9.48 3.37 -0.97
CA TYR A 7 10.86 2.87 -0.92
C TYR A 7 11.30 2.42 -2.32
N PRO A 8 12.56 2.67 -2.71
CA PRO A 8 13.14 1.97 -3.86
C PRO A 8 13.04 0.45 -3.66
N LEU A 9 12.71 -0.27 -4.72
CA LEU A 9 12.75 -1.72 -4.72
C LEU A 9 14.19 -2.16 -4.98
N GLU A 10 14.87 -2.56 -3.91
CA GLU A 10 16.26 -3.03 -3.90
C GLU A 10 16.33 -4.57 -3.76
N ASP A 11 17.49 -5.14 -4.07
CA ASP A 11 17.79 -6.55 -3.77
C ASP A 11 17.55 -6.82 -2.28
N ARG A 12 16.86 -7.92 -1.95
CA ARG A 12 16.52 -8.27 -0.56
C ARG A 12 15.65 -7.22 0.16
N SER A 13 14.93 -6.36 -0.57
CA SER A 13 13.96 -5.46 0.05
C SER A 13 12.99 -6.24 0.94
N PRO A 14 12.58 -5.68 2.09
CA PRO A 14 11.57 -6.28 2.94
C PRO A 14 10.28 -6.60 2.16
N VAL A 15 9.79 -7.82 2.34
CA VAL A 15 8.53 -8.33 1.78
C VAL A 15 7.79 -9.11 2.85
N HIS A 16 6.47 -9.28 2.69
CA HIS A 16 5.72 -10.15 3.59
C HIS A 16 6.36 -11.55 3.65
N PRO A 17 6.50 -12.19 4.84
CA PRO A 17 7.26 -13.44 5.01
C PRO A 17 6.81 -14.65 4.17
N SER A 18 5.63 -14.59 3.54
CA SER A 18 5.13 -15.63 2.65
C SER A 18 5.54 -15.45 1.19
N LEU A 19 6.20 -14.34 0.84
CA LEU A 19 6.57 -13.99 -0.53
C LEU A 19 8.02 -14.43 -0.84
N GLU A 20 8.32 -14.60 -2.13
CA GLU A 20 9.71 -14.75 -2.57
C GLU A 20 10.47 -13.43 -2.35
N ASP A 21 11.70 -13.54 -1.87
CA ASP A 21 12.61 -12.39 -1.74
C ASP A 21 12.82 -11.71 -3.10
N VAL A 22 12.93 -10.38 -3.06
CA VAL A 22 13.32 -9.59 -4.24
C VAL A 22 14.76 -9.95 -4.62
N SER A 23 14.98 -10.26 -5.89
CA SER A 23 16.30 -10.50 -6.47
C SER A 23 16.58 -9.56 -7.63
N ILE A 24 17.71 -8.86 -7.58
CA ILE A 24 18.24 -8.04 -8.69
C ILE A 24 19.62 -8.57 -9.04
N THR A 25 19.73 -9.29 -10.17
CA THR A 25 20.96 -9.98 -10.57
C THR A 25 21.53 -9.38 -11.85
N MET A 26 22.80 -8.97 -11.81
CA MET A 26 23.52 -8.49 -12.99
C MET A 26 23.63 -9.58 -14.05
N SER A 27 23.14 -9.30 -15.26
CA SER A 27 23.09 -10.23 -16.38
C SER A 27 24.21 -10.00 -17.40
N THR A 28 24.59 -8.73 -17.60
CA THR A 28 25.70 -8.32 -18.47
C THR A 28 26.44 -7.14 -17.85
N THR A 29 27.68 -6.91 -18.26
CA THR A 29 28.54 -5.82 -17.77
C THR A 29 29.11 -5.02 -18.93
N VAL A 30 29.30 -3.71 -18.76
CA VAL A 30 29.91 -2.88 -19.81
C VAL A 30 31.31 -3.39 -20.21
N GLY A 31 32.10 -3.88 -19.24
CA GLY A 31 33.47 -4.34 -19.49
C GLY A 31 33.56 -5.58 -20.39
N ASN A 32 32.60 -6.52 -20.29
CA ASN A 32 32.61 -7.76 -21.07
C ASN A 32 31.70 -7.69 -22.29
N ASP A 33 30.55 -7.01 -22.17
CA ASP A 33 29.44 -7.07 -23.12
C ASP A 33 29.19 -5.74 -23.86
N GLY A 34 29.81 -4.64 -23.40
CA GLY A 34 29.63 -3.30 -23.97
C GLY A 34 28.37 -2.56 -23.49
N TYR A 35 27.55 -3.19 -22.66
CA TYR A 35 26.38 -2.61 -21.99
C TYR A 35 26.11 -3.35 -20.67
N GLU A 36 25.29 -2.77 -19.78
CA GLU A 36 24.93 -3.37 -18.50
C GLU A 36 23.42 -3.62 -18.45
N THR A 37 23.03 -4.82 -18.02
CA THR A 37 21.64 -5.20 -17.77
C THR A 37 21.51 -6.00 -16.49
N HIS A 38 20.34 -5.92 -15.89
CA HIS A 38 19.97 -6.69 -14.72
C HIS A 38 18.69 -7.47 -15.00
N THR A 39 18.56 -8.64 -14.37
CA THR A 39 17.31 -9.38 -14.23
C THR A 39 16.71 -9.04 -12.88
N ILE A 40 15.43 -8.65 -12.86
CA ILE A 40 14.68 -8.36 -11.63
C ILE A 40 13.62 -9.46 -11.47
N ARG A 41 13.66 -10.16 -10.34
CA ARG A 41 12.65 -11.15 -9.94
C ARG A 41 12.01 -10.69 -8.63
N THR A 42 10.69 -10.60 -8.60
CA THR A 42 9.97 -10.10 -7.43
C THR A 42 8.51 -10.59 -7.42
N SER A 43 7.91 -10.62 -6.24
CA SER A 43 6.46 -10.73 -6.09
C SER A 43 5.78 -9.40 -6.44
N ASN A 44 4.54 -9.45 -6.92
CA ASN A 44 3.80 -8.23 -7.24
C ASN A 44 3.32 -7.44 -6.01
N HIS A 45 3.45 -8.02 -4.83
CA HIS A 45 3.16 -7.43 -3.51
C HIS A 45 4.45 -6.97 -2.77
N ALA A 46 5.55 -6.79 -3.51
CA ALA A 46 6.85 -6.47 -2.91
C ALA A 46 7.09 -4.96 -2.82
N GLY A 47 7.68 -4.53 -1.69
CA GLY A 47 7.96 -3.12 -1.43
C GLY A 47 6.68 -2.29 -1.36
N THR A 48 6.79 -0.98 -1.60
CA THR A 48 5.60 -0.13 -1.74
C THR A 48 4.80 -0.58 -2.97
N HIS A 49 3.56 -1.01 -2.74
CA HIS A 49 2.71 -1.61 -3.77
C HIS A 49 1.26 -1.16 -3.62
N ILE A 50 0.42 -1.49 -4.61
CA ILE A 50 -1.01 -1.16 -4.57
C ILE A 50 -1.87 -2.36 -4.92
N ASP A 51 -2.75 -2.72 -3.99
CA ASP A 51 -3.68 -3.84 -4.12
C ASP A 51 -5.03 -3.38 -4.64
N ALA A 52 -5.56 -4.19 -5.56
CA ALA A 52 -6.89 -4.05 -6.13
C ALA A 52 -7.80 -5.23 -5.76
N PRO A 53 -9.12 -5.13 -6.00
CA PRO A 53 -10.09 -6.13 -5.56
C PRO A 53 -9.79 -7.58 -5.95
N ALA A 54 -9.19 -7.81 -7.11
CA ALA A 54 -8.79 -9.15 -7.56
C ALA A 54 -7.88 -9.91 -6.58
N HIS A 55 -7.24 -9.20 -5.64
CA HIS A 55 -6.36 -9.79 -4.63
C HIS A 55 -7.10 -10.77 -3.70
N PHE A 56 -8.35 -10.45 -3.32
CA PHE A 56 -9.19 -11.30 -2.44
C PHE A 56 -10.57 -11.65 -3.03
N ILE A 57 -10.99 -11.00 -4.13
CA ILE A 57 -12.31 -11.19 -4.75
C ILE A 57 -12.13 -11.86 -6.11
N GLU A 58 -12.66 -13.07 -6.26
CA GLU A 58 -12.67 -13.76 -7.55
C GLU A 58 -13.44 -12.94 -8.59
N GLY A 59 -12.80 -12.66 -9.73
CA GLY A 59 -13.37 -11.78 -10.76
C GLY A 59 -13.40 -10.29 -10.40
N GLY A 60 -12.81 -9.89 -9.26
CA GLY A 60 -12.65 -8.49 -8.89
C GLY A 60 -11.80 -7.72 -9.89
N ARG A 61 -11.98 -6.40 -9.92
CA ARG A 61 -11.18 -5.50 -10.78
C ARG A 61 -9.70 -5.62 -10.40
N ARG A 62 -8.85 -5.79 -11.41
CA ARG A 62 -7.40 -5.93 -11.28
C ARG A 62 -6.72 -4.59 -11.33
N ILE A 63 -5.55 -4.43 -10.71
CA ILE A 63 -4.82 -3.15 -10.78
C ILE A 63 -4.50 -2.75 -12.23
N SER A 64 -4.25 -3.73 -13.10
CA SER A 64 -4.01 -3.52 -14.53
C SER A 64 -5.20 -2.95 -15.31
N GLU A 65 -6.39 -2.92 -14.71
CA GLU A 65 -7.64 -2.41 -15.30
C GLU A 65 -8.00 -1.01 -14.78
N TYR A 66 -7.22 -0.46 -13.84
CA TYR A 66 -7.39 0.91 -13.37
C TYR A 66 -6.76 1.88 -14.36
N SER A 67 -7.49 2.94 -14.70
CA SER A 67 -6.96 4.03 -15.51
C SER A 67 -6.01 4.87 -14.67
N ILE A 68 -5.08 5.58 -15.30
CA ILE A 68 -4.17 6.46 -14.55
C ILE A 68 -4.92 7.53 -13.74
N ASN A 69 -6.09 7.98 -14.21
CA ASN A 69 -6.93 8.93 -13.49
C ASN A 69 -7.52 8.33 -12.22
N ASP A 70 -7.78 7.02 -12.19
CA ASP A 70 -8.23 6.34 -10.98
C ASP A 70 -7.14 6.31 -9.90
N LEU A 71 -5.87 6.46 -10.29
CA LEU A 71 -4.68 6.35 -9.44
C LEU A 71 -4.03 7.71 -9.11
N ILE A 72 -4.72 8.79 -9.46
CA ILE A 72 -4.39 10.16 -9.03
C ILE A 72 -5.44 10.57 -8.00
N PHE A 73 -4.98 11.01 -6.84
CA PHE A 73 -5.82 11.41 -5.71
C PHE A 73 -5.67 12.90 -5.47
N ASN A 74 -6.78 13.65 -5.57
CA ASN A 74 -6.76 15.11 -5.49
C ASN A 74 -6.92 15.67 -4.09
N GLU A 75 -7.65 14.95 -3.25
CA GLU A 75 -7.88 15.30 -1.85
C GLU A 75 -7.26 14.19 -1.01
N VAL A 76 -6.25 14.53 -0.22
CA VAL A 76 -5.46 13.56 0.54
C VAL A 76 -5.44 13.98 1.99
N SER A 77 -5.79 13.06 2.88
CA SER A 77 -5.69 13.26 4.32
C SER A 77 -4.60 12.36 4.89
N ILE A 78 -3.79 12.89 5.80
CA ILE A 78 -2.86 12.11 6.61
C ILE A 78 -3.38 12.13 8.05
N VAL A 79 -3.60 10.96 8.62
CA VAL A 79 -3.85 10.77 10.05
C VAL A 79 -2.62 10.10 10.66
N GLU A 80 -2.10 10.69 11.73
CA GLU A 80 -1.05 10.08 12.55
C GLU A 80 -1.68 9.22 13.64
N VAL A 81 -1.29 7.95 13.71
CA VAL A 81 -1.73 7.00 14.74
C VAL A 81 -0.51 6.43 15.41
N ASP A 82 -0.34 6.65 16.71
CA ASP A 82 0.74 6.00 17.45
C ASP A 82 0.38 4.53 17.70
N ALA A 83 0.92 3.64 16.85
CA ALA A 83 0.65 2.21 16.91
C ALA A 83 1.95 1.42 17.08
N GLY A 84 2.08 0.79 18.24
CA GLY A 84 3.17 -0.13 18.53
C GLY A 84 3.02 -1.50 17.84
N PRO A 85 4.01 -2.39 18.01
CA PRO A 85 3.95 -3.74 17.47
C PRO A 85 2.68 -4.48 17.91
N CYS A 86 2.01 -5.16 16.98
CA CYS A 86 0.76 -5.89 17.20
C CYS A 86 -0.35 -5.06 17.87
N VAL A 87 -0.45 -3.77 17.56
CA VAL A 87 -1.58 -2.92 17.99
C VAL A 87 -2.60 -2.80 16.85
N PRO A 88 -3.90 -3.05 17.10
CA PRO A 88 -4.95 -2.78 16.13
C PRO A 88 -5.19 -1.28 15.96
N ILE A 89 -5.43 -0.85 14.72
CA ILE A 89 -5.88 0.50 14.37
C ILE A 89 -7.37 0.43 14.07
N GLY A 90 -8.18 0.86 15.03
CA GLY A 90 -9.63 0.85 14.99
C GLY A 90 -10.24 2.19 14.58
N LYS A 91 -11.57 2.20 14.45
CA LYS A 91 -12.35 3.39 14.05
C LYS A 91 -12.18 4.59 14.99
N ASP A 92 -11.89 4.33 16.26
CA ASP A 92 -11.80 5.38 17.30
C ASP A 92 -10.37 5.97 17.35
N ASP A 93 -9.41 5.37 16.65
CA ASP A 93 -8.01 5.82 16.56
C ASP A 93 -7.77 6.77 15.38
N VAL A 94 -8.74 6.88 14.45
CA VAL A 94 -8.61 7.63 13.20
C VAL A 94 -9.71 8.69 13.10
N GLU A 95 -9.30 9.96 13.09
CA GLU A 95 -10.22 11.06 12.78
C GLU A 95 -10.44 11.15 11.26
N LEU A 96 -11.57 10.62 10.80
CA LEU A 96 -11.90 10.57 9.37
C LEU A 96 -12.44 11.90 8.87
N VAL A 97 -11.96 12.30 7.69
CA VAL A 97 -12.43 13.47 6.94
C VAL A 97 -12.68 13.05 5.49
N GLU A 98 -13.54 13.80 4.79
CA GLU A 98 -13.74 13.60 3.36
C GLU A 98 -12.43 13.83 2.59
N CYS A 99 -12.02 12.84 1.82
CA CYS A 99 -10.86 12.85 0.95
C CYS A 99 -10.97 11.72 -0.08
N GLU A 100 -10.06 11.66 -1.06
CA GLU A 100 -9.95 10.57 -2.02
C GLU A 100 -8.94 9.50 -1.58
N LEU A 101 -7.87 9.90 -0.89
CA LEU A 101 -6.84 9.00 -0.32
C LEU A 101 -6.65 9.33 1.17
N LEU A 102 -6.88 8.33 2.02
CA LEU A 102 -6.56 8.38 3.44
C LEU A 102 -5.21 7.71 3.67
N ILE A 103 -4.23 8.45 4.18
CA ILE A 103 -2.94 7.90 4.59
C ILE A 103 -2.94 7.76 6.12
N ILE A 104 -2.75 6.54 6.60
CA ILE A 104 -2.58 6.23 8.02
C ILE A 104 -1.08 6.11 8.27
N LYS A 105 -0.52 7.12 8.94
CA LYS A 105 0.90 7.20 9.27
C LYS A 105 1.12 6.73 10.69
N THR A 106 1.73 5.56 10.83
CA THR A 106 1.96 4.91 12.13
C THR A 106 3.33 5.22 12.73
N GLY A 107 4.28 5.65 11.90
CA GLY A 107 5.69 5.74 12.27
C GLY A 107 6.42 4.39 12.27
N PHE A 108 5.69 3.30 12.04
CA PHE A 108 6.22 1.93 12.08
C PHE A 108 7.20 1.64 10.94
N GLY A 109 7.15 2.42 9.85
CA GLY A 109 8.14 2.38 8.77
C GLY A 109 9.58 2.62 9.23
N SER A 110 9.79 3.24 10.41
CA SER A 110 11.12 3.35 11.03
C SER A 110 11.78 2.00 11.35
N LEU A 111 11.00 0.93 11.46
CA LEU A 111 11.44 -0.43 11.76
C LEU A 111 11.56 -1.31 10.51
N ARG A 112 11.39 -0.77 9.29
CA ARG A 112 11.23 -1.54 8.03
C ARG A 112 12.26 -2.64 7.75
N GLY A 113 13.47 -2.55 8.29
CA GLY A 113 14.54 -3.55 8.16
C GLY A 113 14.59 -4.62 9.26
N GLU A 114 13.68 -4.59 10.22
CA GLU A 114 13.68 -5.44 11.41
C GLU A 114 12.61 -6.54 11.32
N GLU A 115 12.83 -7.68 12.00
CA GLU A 115 11.86 -8.79 12.03
C GLU A 115 10.49 -8.36 12.59
N VAL A 116 10.47 -7.42 13.54
CA VAL A 116 9.23 -6.87 14.12
C VAL A 116 8.38 -6.18 13.05
N TYR A 117 9.00 -5.58 12.02
CA TYR A 117 8.27 -4.96 10.92
C TYR A 117 7.53 -5.98 10.07
N LEU A 118 8.14 -7.14 9.86
CA LEU A 118 7.61 -8.18 8.97
C LEU A 118 6.58 -9.08 9.66
N ARG A 119 6.64 -9.21 10.99
CA ARG A 119 5.84 -10.19 11.74
C ARG A 119 4.79 -9.55 12.63
N ASP A 120 5.11 -8.40 13.20
CA ASP A 120 4.41 -7.80 14.32
C ASP A 120 3.94 -6.36 14.00
N ASN A 121 3.68 -6.03 12.73
CA ASN A 121 3.18 -4.71 12.38
C ASN A 121 1.78 -4.42 12.94
N PRO A 122 1.46 -3.14 13.21
CA PRO A 122 0.09 -2.68 13.40
C PRO A 122 -0.80 -3.09 12.23
N TRP A 123 -2.05 -3.45 12.51
CA TRP A 123 -3.02 -3.80 11.46
C TRP A 123 -4.28 -2.95 11.57
N ILE A 124 -4.96 -2.77 10.45
CA ILE A 124 -6.25 -2.08 10.40
C ILE A 124 -7.36 -3.07 10.74
N THR A 125 -8.25 -2.70 11.67
CA THR A 125 -9.36 -3.59 12.01
C THR A 125 -10.41 -3.65 10.88
N PRO A 126 -11.10 -4.79 10.71
CA PRO A 126 -12.20 -4.89 9.76
C PRO A 126 -13.32 -3.86 9.98
N GLU A 127 -13.52 -3.45 11.23
CA GLU A 127 -14.51 -2.45 11.64
C GLU A 127 -14.15 -1.05 11.14
N LEU A 128 -12.86 -0.67 11.15
CA LEU A 128 -12.42 0.60 10.59
C LEU A 128 -12.68 0.63 9.08
N ILE A 129 -12.35 -0.44 8.36
CA ILE A 129 -12.63 -0.54 6.91
C ILE A 129 -14.15 -0.46 6.66
N ASP A 130 -14.98 -1.26 7.35
CA ASP A 130 -16.45 -1.22 7.19
C ASP A 130 -17.00 0.19 7.48
N HIS A 131 -16.47 0.89 8.48
CA HIS A 131 -16.86 2.26 8.81
C HIS A 131 -16.51 3.25 7.70
N ILE A 132 -15.29 3.21 7.15
CA ILE A 132 -14.87 4.04 6.00
C ILE A 132 -15.79 3.77 4.80
N ARG A 133 -15.95 2.51 4.42
CA ARG A 133 -16.74 2.06 3.26
C ARG A 133 -18.17 2.57 3.28
N ARG A 134 -18.80 2.62 4.46
CA ARG A 134 -20.20 3.03 4.64
C ARG A 134 -20.38 4.54 4.65
N ASN A 135 -19.48 5.25 5.32
CA ASN A 135 -19.70 6.64 5.72
C ASN A 135 -18.90 7.65 4.89
N PHE A 136 -17.76 7.25 4.34
CA PHE A 136 -16.82 8.13 3.62
C PHE A 136 -16.60 7.61 2.19
N LYS A 137 -17.67 7.64 1.39
CA LYS A 137 -17.69 7.04 0.05
C LYS A 137 -16.78 7.75 -0.97
N GLY A 138 -16.29 8.95 -0.65
CA GLY A 138 -15.29 9.65 -1.43
C GLY A 138 -13.89 9.03 -1.32
N ILE A 139 -13.61 8.28 -0.24
CA ILE A 139 -12.32 7.62 -0.04
C ILE A 139 -12.24 6.43 -1.00
N ARG A 140 -11.27 6.47 -1.91
CA ARG A 140 -11.02 5.47 -2.95
C ARG A 140 -9.81 4.59 -2.63
N ALA A 141 -8.93 5.06 -1.76
CA ALA A 141 -7.74 4.32 -1.35
C ALA A 141 -7.33 4.59 0.11
N ILE A 142 -6.64 3.62 0.70
CA ILE A 142 -5.96 3.76 1.99
C ILE A 142 -4.47 3.49 1.79
N GLY A 143 -3.62 4.36 2.33
CA GLY A 143 -2.17 4.18 2.39
C GLY A 143 -1.68 3.93 3.80
N ILE A 144 -0.67 3.06 3.99
CA ILE A 144 -0.06 2.79 5.30
C ILE A 144 1.45 2.56 5.20
N ASP A 145 2.20 2.94 6.24
CA ASP A 145 3.65 2.69 6.40
C ASP A 145 3.98 1.38 7.14
N CYS A 146 3.14 0.36 6.94
CA CYS A 146 3.33 -1.01 7.43
C CYS A 146 3.49 -1.96 6.25
N ILE A 147 4.15 -3.11 6.44
CA ILE A 147 4.31 -4.13 5.39
C ILE A 147 2.96 -4.63 4.83
N SER A 148 1.90 -4.56 5.64
CA SER A 148 0.52 -4.78 5.22
C SER A 148 -0.48 -4.06 6.15
N ILE A 149 -1.71 -3.86 5.70
CA ILE A 149 -2.85 -3.52 6.57
C ILE A 149 -3.24 -4.67 7.51
N SER A 150 -2.65 -5.86 7.33
CA SER A 150 -2.87 -7.06 8.13
C SER A 150 -1.64 -7.42 8.99
N THR A 151 -1.82 -8.36 9.92
CA THR A 151 -0.73 -8.92 10.73
C THR A 151 -0.82 -10.44 10.81
N SER A 152 0.35 -11.09 10.90
CA SER A 152 0.46 -12.55 11.01
C SER A 152 -0.15 -13.10 12.30
N SER A 153 -0.25 -12.28 13.35
CA SER A 153 -0.82 -12.65 14.65
C SER A 153 -2.37 -12.70 14.67
N ARG A 154 -3.01 -12.12 13.65
CA ARG A 154 -4.48 -12.01 13.48
C ARG A 154 -4.90 -12.27 12.03
N PRO A 155 -4.59 -13.44 11.45
CA PRO A 155 -4.79 -13.69 10.02
C PRO A 155 -6.27 -13.64 9.60
N SER A 156 -7.19 -14.06 10.47
CA SER A 156 -8.63 -14.00 10.20
C SER A 156 -9.16 -12.56 10.12
N GLU A 157 -8.70 -11.68 11.01
CA GLU A 157 -9.06 -10.26 10.98
C GLU A 157 -8.40 -9.57 9.77
N GLY A 158 -7.12 -9.83 9.53
CA GLY A 158 -6.40 -9.31 8.36
C GLY A 158 -7.10 -9.66 7.04
N ARG A 159 -7.51 -10.93 6.88
CA ARG A 159 -8.32 -11.36 5.72
C ARG A 159 -9.66 -10.63 5.64
N MET A 160 -10.33 -10.42 6.78
CA MET A 160 -11.61 -9.73 6.80
C MET A 160 -11.47 -8.23 6.46
N ALA A 161 -10.37 -7.59 6.88
CA ALA A 161 -10.07 -6.20 6.52
C ALA A 161 -9.94 -6.03 5.00
N HIS A 162 -9.15 -6.89 4.34
CA HIS A 162 -9.04 -6.91 2.88
C HIS A 162 -10.37 -7.21 2.19
N LEU A 163 -11.11 -8.22 2.66
CA LEU A 163 -12.44 -8.53 2.11
C LEU A 163 -13.39 -7.33 2.22
N ASN A 164 -13.42 -6.64 3.37
CA ASN A 164 -14.25 -5.45 3.55
C ASN A 164 -13.81 -4.29 2.66
N ALA A 165 -12.51 -4.16 2.37
CA ALA A 165 -11.98 -3.13 1.48
C ALA A 165 -12.46 -3.32 0.04
N PHE A 166 -12.44 -4.58 -0.42
CA PHE A 166 -12.62 -4.91 -1.83
C PHE A 166 -14.03 -5.34 -2.23
N MET A 167 -14.81 -5.91 -1.31
CA MET A 167 -16.12 -6.46 -1.64
C MET A 167 -17.16 -5.38 -1.92
N GLU A 168 -18.06 -5.67 -2.85
CA GLU A 168 -19.18 -4.79 -3.16
C GLU A 168 -20.40 -5.13 -2.28
N LYS A 169 -21.00 -4.10 -1.67
CA LYS A 169 -22.26 -4.21 -0.92
C LYS A 169 -23.13 -2.98 -1.22
N PRO A 170 -24.48 -3.08 -1.17
CA PRO A 170 -25.36 -1.96 -1.50
C PRO A 170 -25.15 -0.66 -0.71
N TYR A 171 -24.59 -0.77 0.50
CA TYR A 171 -24.35 0.36 1.40
C TYR A 171 -22.88 0.83 1.42
N TYR A 172 -21.98 0.15 0.71
CA TYR A 172 -20.58 0.57 0.56
C TYR A 172 -20.43 1.56 -0.60
N GLY A 173 -19.37 2.38 -0.56
CA GLY A 173 -18.83 3.05 -1.74
C GLY A 173 -18.11 2.09 -2.70
N ASP A 174 -17.39 2.63 -3.68
CA ASP A 174 -16.58 1.87 -4.65
C ASP A 174 -15.36 1.24 -3.98
N PRO A 175 -14.97 -0.04 -4.27
CA PRO A 175 -13.84 -0.76 -3.66
C PRO A 175 -12.60 0.09 -3.32
N LEU A 176 -12.07 -0.07 -2.11
CA LEU A 176 -10.87 0.65 -1.66
C LEU A 176 -9.62 -0.02 -2.22
N LEU A 177 -8.76 0.75 -2.88
CA LEU A 177 -7.40 0.32 -3.16
C LEU A 177 -6.56 0.43 -1.87
N LEU A 178 -5.58 -0.46 -1.70
CA LEU A 178 -4.69 -0.43 -0.54
C LEU A 178 -3.27 -0.17 -1.01
N ILE A 179 -2.60 0.83 -0.44
CA ILE A 179 -1.21 1.16 -0.74
C ILE A 179 -0.39 0.83 0.51
N GLU A 180 0.34 -0.26 0.47
CA GLU A 180 1.07 -0.79 1.61
C GLU A 180 2.57 -0.48 1.51
N ASP A 181 3.29 -0.63 2.62
CA ASP A 181 4.73 -0.42 2.73
C ASP A 181 5.17 0.97 2.24
N MET A 182 4.39 2.01 2.54
CA MET A 182 4.69 3.39 2.16
C MET A 182 5.83 4.00 2.98
N LYS A 183 6.58 4.91 2.37
CA LYS A 183 7.62 5.70 3.05
C LYS A 183 7.04 7.04 3.52
N LEU A 184 6.61 7.10 4.77
CA LEU A 184 5.89 8.26 5.34
C LEU A 184 6.70 9.05 6.39
N ASP A 185 7.99 8.77 6.56
CA ASP A 185 8.83 9.32 7.65
C ASP A 185 8.94 10.85 7.65
N ARG A 186 8.83 11.48 6.48
CA ARG A 186 9.07 12.93 6.29
C ARG A 186 7.81 13.75 5.99
N ILE A 187 6.80 13.12 5.40
CA ILE A 187 5.55 13.79 5.03
C ILE A 187 4.73 14.14 6.28
N ARG A 188 4.21 15.37 6.31
CA ARG A 188 3.32 15.86 7.38
C ARG A 188 1.94 16.23 6.87
N GLU A 189 1.89 16.78 5.66
CA GLU A 189 0.67 17.17 4.98
C GLU A 189 0.89 17.04 3.47
N VAL A 190 -0.20 16.85 2.73
CA VAL A 190 -0.20 16.90 1.26
C VAL A 190 -1.02 18.12 0.84
N THR A 191 -0.36 19.12 0.26
CA THR A 191 -1.02 20.37 -0.19
C THR A 191 -1.43 20.35 -1.67
N GLY A 192 -1.14 19.26 -2.38
CA GLY A 192 -1.51 19.00 -3.76
C GLY A 192 -2.12 17.62 -3.94
N ARG A 193 -1.71 16.92 -5.00
CA ARG A 193 -2.20 15.60 -5.38
C ARG A 193 -1.22 14.49 -4.99
N VAL A 194 -1.72 13.27 -4.82
CA VAL A 194 -0.88 12.06 -4.78
C VAL A 194 -1.05 11.26 -6.06
N PHE A 195 0.05 10.81 -6.64
CA PHE A 195 0.11 9.90 -7.78
C PHE A 195 0.58 8.55 -7.26
N ALA A 196 -0.19 7.48 -7.41
CA ALA A 196 0.23 6.11 -7.10
C ALA A 196 0.40 5.34 -8.42
N VAL A 197 1.60 5.31 -8.96
CA VAL A 197 1.86 4.77 -10.31
C VAL A 197 2.40 3.34 -10.20
N PRO A 198 1.58 2.29 -10.39
CA PRO A 198 2.04 0.91 -10.38
C PRO A 198 2.92 0.61 -11.60
N TRP A 199 3.67 -0.49 -11.51
CA TRP A 199 4.23 -1.10 -12.71
C TRP A 199 3.10 -1.47 -13.66
N MET A 200 3.21 -1.03 -14.91
CA MET A 200 2.20 -1.25 -15.95
C MET A 200 2.31 -2.68 -16.49
N LEU A 201 1.86 -3.64 -15.68
CA LEU A 201 1.84 -5.06 -15.98
C LEU A 201 0.43 -5.50 -16.40
N GLY A 202 0.33 -6.48 -17.29
CA GLY A 202 -0.96 -7.05 -17.70
C GLY A 202 -1.45 -8.14 -16.75
N SER A 203 -2.76 -8.14 -16.46
CA SER A 203 -3.48 -9.24 -15.79
C SER A 203 -3.11 -9.53 -14.34
N VAL A 204 -2.46 -8.61 -13.63
CA VAL A 204 -2.05 -8.77 -12.22
C VAL A 204 -3.06 -8.15 -11.26
N ASP A 205 -3.21 -8.72 -10.05
CA ASP A 205 -4.10 -8.21 -8.99
C ASP A 205 -3.53 -6.99 -8.26
N SER A 206 -2.21 -6.97 -8.10
CA SER A 206 -1.40 -5.93 -7.43
C SER A 206 -0.12 -5.67 -8.23
N ALA A 207 0.57 -4.58 -7.92
CA ALA A 207 1.90 -4.30 -8.46
C ALA A 207 2.70 -3.37 -7.55
N PRO A 208 4.04 -3.49 -7.51
CA PRO A 208 4.90 -2.47 -6.92
C PRO A 208 4.62 -1.12 -7.60
N CYS A 209 4.64 -0.04 -6.83
CA CYS A 209 4.25 1.26 -7.31
C CYS A 209 5.19 2.37 -6.84
N THR A 210 5.21 3.46 -7.61
CA THR A 210 5.87 4.71 -7.22
C THR A 210 4.80 5.70 -6.78
N VAL A 211 4.81 6.05 -5.51
CA VAL A 211 3.89 7.01 -4.90
C VAL A 211 4.58 8.35 -4.75
N ILE A 212 4.00 9.40 -5.31
CA ILE A 212 4.56 10.75 -5.33
C ILE A 212 3.50 11.72 -4.80
N ALA A 213 3.85 12.52 -3.80
CA ALA A 213 3.03 13.63 -3.34
C ALA A 213 3.50 14.95 -3.95
N GLU A 214 2.56 15.74 -4.46
CA GLU A 214 2.76 17.13 -4.84
C GLU A 214 2.58 18.03 -3.62
N LEU A 215 3.62 18.81 -3.30
CA LEU A 215 3.63 19.82 -2.25
C LEU A 215 3.65 21.21 -2.89
N ARG A 216 2.61 22.00 -2.65
CA ARG A 216 2.46 23.40 -3.03
C ARG A 216 3.06 24.34 -2.01
#